data_AF-A0A4Z1P3T0-F1
#
_entry.id   AF-A0A4Z1P3T0-F1
#
_cell.length_a   1.000
_cell.length_b   1.000
_cell.length_c   1.000
_cell.angle_alpha   90.00
_cell.angle_beta   90.00
_cell.angle_gamma   90.00
#
_symmetry.space_group_name_H-M   'P 1'
#
loop_
_entity.id
_entity.type
_entity.pdbx_description
1 polymer ?
#
loop_
_entity_poly.entity_id
_entity_poly.type
_entity_poly.pdbx_seq_one_letter_code
_entity_poly.pdbx_strand_id
1 'polypeptide(L)'
;MKISFLTIAATAAVTLAAPAPPIGVLHRRQQTANDVIKGPCKKVTLIFARASTEPGNMGGSMGPAVCKGLKSKFSNDVACQGVGGAYKAGLADNVAPAGTTAGAIAEATKMFTEAHQKCPQTKIVAGGYSQGTAVMMNAVSKLPPELQSKVLAVTLFGYTKNGQQKGGIPNYPKEKVAVYCSKSDGVCAGKLNVTGGHFSYMGDGSGPKAIAFLTEAITKSAAGGGESAAPAAAAEEPSAEAPAEAASPKPAPAKSAAPKGFRPKASKGDA
;
A
#
# COMPACT_ATOMS: atom_id res chain seq x y z
N MET A 1 78.87 -14.14 8.64
CA MET A 1 77.45 -14.55 8.51
C MET A 1 76.62 -13.67 9.43
N LYS A 2 75.76 -12.79 8.90
CA LYS A 2 74.83 -11.95 9.69
C LYS A 2 73.42 -12.49 9.49
N ILE A 3 72.82 -13.04 10.54
CA ILE A 3 71.46 -13.58 10.52
C ILE A 3 70.51 -12.45 10.92
N SER A 4 69.69 -12.00 9.96
CA SER A 4 68.66 -10.99 10.17
C SER A 4 67.37 -11.68 10.60
N PHE A 5 66.89 -11.37 11.81
CA PHE A 5 65.61 -11.89 12.33
C PHE A 5 64.47 -10.97 11.90
N LEU A 6 63.59 -11.48 11.05
CA LEU A 6 62.36 -10.80 10.64
C LEU A 6 61.26 -11.13 11.66
N THR A 7 60.94 -10.19 12.55
CA THR A 7 59.80 -10.30 13.48
C THR A 7 58.49 -10.03 12.75
N ILE A 8 57.68 -11.07 12.56
CA ILE A 8 56.31 -10.98 12.03
C ILE A 8 55.39 -10.66 13.21
N ALA A 9 54.90 -9.41 13.29
CA ALA A 9 53.87 -9.02 14.25
C ALA A 9 52.49 -9.43 13.70
N ALA A 10 51.91 -10.48 14.28
CA ALA A 10 50.54 -10.89 13.97
C ALA A 10 49.54 -9.99 14.70
N THR A 11 48.93 -9.04 13.99
CA THR A 11 47.80 -8.26 14.50
C THR A 11 46.52 -9.10 14.46
N ALA A 12 46.07 -9.54 15.63
CA ALA A 12 44.76 -10.17 15.80
C ALA A 12 43.66 -9.09 15.69
N ALA A 13 42.93 -9.06 14.58
CA ALA A 13 41.74 -8.23 14.43
C ALA A 13 40.57 -8.88 15.20
N VAL A 14 40.20 -8.30 16.34
CA VAL A 14 39.00 -8.68 17.08
C VAL A 14 37.79 -8.08 16.38
N THR A 15 37.00 -8.90 15.71
CA THR A 15 35.71 -8.49 15.15
C THR A 15 34.66 -8.50 16.26
N LEU A 16 34.18 -7.33 16.67
CA LEU A 16 33.01 -7.23 17.55
C LEU A 16 31.75 -7.59 16.73
N ALA A 17 31.18 -8.76 16.98
CA ALA A 17 29.86 -9.10 16.48
C ALA A 17 28.79 -8.29 17.24
N ALA A 18 28.00 -7.48 16.52
CA ALA A 18 26.87 -6.78 17.12
C ALA A 18 25.78 -7.78 17.55
N PRO A 19 25.13 -7.58 18.71
CA PRO A 19 24.08 -8.49 19.17
C PRO A 19 22.85 -8.44 18.24
N ALA A 20 22.34 -9.61 17.87
CA ALA A 20 21.11 -9.72 17.10
C ALA A 20 19.93 -9.14 17.89
N PRO A 21 19.00 -8.40 17.24
CA PRO A 21 17.84 -7.84 17.93
C PRO A 21 16.95 -8.96 18.49
N PRO A 22 16.27 -8.73 19.62
CA PRO A 22 15.39 -9.73 20.22
C PRO A 22 14.26 -10.12 19.24
N ILE A 23 13.87 -11.39 19.27
CA ILE A 23 12.90 -12.01 18.33
C ILE A 23 11.57 -11.23 18.24
N GLY A 24 11.13 -10.59 19.33
CA GLY A 24 9.93 -9.75 19.35
C GLY A 24 10.04 -8.46 18.52
N VAL A 25 11.23 -7.88 18.40
CA VAL A 25 11.50 -6.71 17.54
C VAL A 25 11.52 -7.12 16.07
N LEU A 26 12.02 -8.32 15.76
CA LEU A 26 11.97 -8.88 14.39
C LEU A 26 10.52 -9.18 13.95
N HIS A 27 9.71 -9.78 14.82
CA HIS A 27 8.29 -10.03 14.53
C HIS A 27 7.50 -8.72 14.37
N ARG A 28 7.72 -7.72 15.24
CA ARG A 28 7.06 -6.41 15.12
C ARG A 28 7.46 -5.66 13.84
N ARG A 29 8.71 -5.80 13.38
CA ARG A 29 9.17 -5.26 12.09
C ARG A 29 8.45 -5.87 10.88
N GLN A 30 7.96 -7.09 10.98
CA GLN A 30 7.22 -7.73 9.87
C GLN A 30 5.76 -7.30 9.79
N GLN A 31 5.16 -6.86 10.91
CA GLN A 31 3.74 -6.50 10.99
C GLN A 31 3.44 -5.06 10.52
N THR A 32 4.47 -4.24 10.35
CA THR A 32 4.34 -2.87 9.85
C THR A 32 5.31 -2.61 8.72
N ALA A 33 4.80 -2.22 7.55
CA ALA A 33 5.61 -1.87 6.38
C ALA A 33 5.14 -0.52 5.80
N ASN A 34 6.10 0.37 5.52
CA ASN A 34 5.85 1.74 5.08
C ASN A 34 6.74 2.13 3.90
N ASP A 35 7.06 1.17 3.03
CA ASP A 35 8.08 1.34 2.00
C ASP A 35 7.64 2.38 0.95
N VAL A 36 6.33 2.55 0.69
CA VAL A 36 5.82 3.62 -0.21
C VAL A 36 5.87 4.99 0.47
N ILE A 37 5.60 5.05 1.78
CA ILE A 37 5.58 6.32 2.51
C ILE A 37 7.01 6.83 2.74
N LYS A 38 7.96 5.96 3.09
CA LYS A 38 9.29 6.31 3.61
C LYS A 38 10.47 5.70 2.84
N GLY A 39 10.24 4.73 1.98
CA GLY A 39 11.28 3.98 1.29
C GLY A 39 11.61 4.53 -0.09
N PRO A 40 12.72 4.09 -0.68
CA PRO A 40 13.04 4.36 -2.08
C PRO A 40 12.11 3.56 -3.00
N CYS A 41 12.01 3.99 -4.26
CA CYS A 41 11.30 3.22 -5.27
C CYS A 41 11.90 1.83 -5.47
N LYS A 42 11.02 0.88 -5.76
CA LYS A 42 11.32 -0.52 -6.06
C LYS A 42 10.63 -0.92 -7.35
N LYS A 43 11.09 -1.98 -7.99
CA LYS A 43 10.48 -2.50 -9.22
C LYS A 43 9.03 -2.93 -9.01
N VAL A 44 8.72 -3.44 -7.83
CA VAL A 44 7.36 -3.89 -7.45
C VAL A 44 6.93 -3.19 -6.18
N THR A 45 5.66 -2.79 -6.12
CA THR A 45 5.00 -2.30 -4.92
C THR A 45 3.84 -3.22 -4.58
N LEU A 46 3.84 -3.80 -3.38
CA LEU A 46 2.72 -4.49 -2.78
C LEU A 46 2.00 -3.55 -1.82
N ILE A 47 0.71 -3.30 -2.07
CA ILE A 47 -0.17 -2.61 -1.11
C ILE A 47 -1.08 -3.66 -0.46
N PHE A 48 -1.09 -3.75 0.87
CA PHE A 48 -1.83 -4.79 1.59
C PHE A 48 -2.73 -4.23 2.70
N ALA A 49 -3.96 -4.73 2.79
CA ALA A 49 -4.87 -4.45 3.91
C ALA A 49 -5.06 -5.72 4.76
N ARG A 50 -4.64 -5.64 6.03
CA ARG A 50 -4.74 -6.72 7.02
C ARG A 50 -6.18 -7.08 7.40
N ALA A 51 -6.38 -8.19 8.09
CA ALA A 51 -7.67 -8.57 8.67
C ALA A 51 -8.01 -7.77 9.94
N SER A 52 -9.29 -7.86 10.35
CA SER A 52 -9.77 -7.26 11.60
C SER A 52 -8.90 -7.69 12.78
N THR A 53 -8.62 -6.77 13.70
CA THR A 53 -7.84 -7.00 14.93
C THR A 53 -6.37 -7.34 14.74
N GLU A 54 -5.89 -7.56 13.51
CA GLU A 54 -4.47 -7.82 13.30
C GLU A 54 -3.62 -6.58 13.66
N PRO A 55 -2.41 -6.78 14.20
CA PRO A 55 -1.52 -5.68 14.59
C PRO A 55 -0.87 -4.97 13.39
N GLY A 56 -0.33 -3.78 13.64
CA GLY A 56 0.40 -3.01 12.63
C GLY A 56 -0.47 -2.60 11.44
N ASN A 57 0.12 -2.47 10.26
CA ASN A 57 -0.61 -2.17 9.01
C ASN A 57 -0.58 -3.32 7.99
N MET A 58 0.33 -4.29 8.15
CA MET A 58 0.40 -5.50 7.33
C MET A 58 -0.32 -6.69 7.98
N GLY A 59 -0.55 -6.65 9.30
CA GLY A 59 -1.05 -7.78 10.06
C GLY A 59 0.03 -8.77 10.47
N GLY A 60 -0.37 -9.87 11.12
CA GLY A 60 0.53 -10.92 11.59
C GLY A 60 0.60 -12.14 10.68
N SER A 61 -0.25 -12.21 9.65
CA SER A 61 -0.50 -13.41 8.86
C SER A 61 -0.18 -13.23 7.37
N MET A 62 -1.21 -13.03 6.55
CA MET A 62 -1.12 -13.07 5.09
C MET A 62 -0.32 -11.91 4.50
N GLY A 63 -0.40 -10.70 5.09
CA GLY A 63 0.35 -9.54 4.61
C GLY A 63 1.87 -9.77 4.63
N PRO A 64 2.47 -10.09 5.79
CA PRO A 64 3.89 -10.43 5.86
C PRO A 64 4.27 -11.65 5.00
N ALA A 65 3.43 -12.68 4.94
CA ALA A 65 3.69 -13.88 4.14
C ALA A 65 3.80 -13.56 2.64
N VAL A 66 2.85 -12.81 2.08
CA VAL A 66 2.86 -12.39 0.67
C VAL A 66 4.02 -11.44 0.40
N CYS A 67 4.26 -10.45 1.27
CA CYS A 67 5.38 -9.53 1.15
C CYS A 67 6.73 -10.26 1.11
N LYS A 68 6.97 -11.19 2.05
CA LYS A 68 8.19 -11.99 2.11
C LYS A 68 8.34 -12.86 0.86
N GLY A 69 7.25 -13.49 0.41
CA GLY A 69 7.23 -14.31 -0.80
C GLY A 69 7.64 -13.53 -2.05
N LEU A 70 7.06 -12.34 -2.25
CA LEU A 70 7.44 -11.47 -3.36
C LEU A 70 8.90 -10.98 -3.24
N LYS A 71 9.32 -10.53 -2.05
CA LYS A 71 10.74 -10.14 -1.82
C LYS A 71 11.71 -11.27 -2.19
N SER A 72 11.36 -12.52 -1.89
CA SER A 72 12.15 -13.69 -2.30
C SER A 72 12.16 -13.92 -3.81
N LYS A 73 11.07 -13.62 -4.53
CA LYS A 73 10.96 -13.82 -5.99
C LYS A 73 11.65 -12.74 -6.80
N PHE A 74 11.80 -11.54 -6.23
CA PHE A 74 12.32 -10.36 -6.93
C PHE A 74 13.58 -9.80 -6.26
N SER A 75 14.43 -10.64 -5.65
CA SER A 75 15.73 -10.24 -5.09
C SER A 75 15.68 -9.03 -4.15
N ASN A 76 14.67 -8.98 -3.28
CA ASN A 76 14.35 -7.86 -2.38
C ASN A 76 13.98 -6.52 -3.06
N ASP A 77 13.72 -6.52 -4.37
CA ASP A 77 13.27 -5.35 -5.14
C ASP A 77 11.74 -5.18 -5.10
N VAL A 78 11.19 -5.24 -3.88
CA VAL A 78 9.76 -5.09 -3.60
C VAL A 78 9.56 -4.13 -2.43
N ALA A 79 8.80 -3.07 -2.66
CA ALA A 79 8.28 -2.20 -1.62
C ALA A 79 6.98 -2.80 -1.05
N CYS A 80 6.92 -3.02 0.26
CA CYS A 80 5.69 -3.44 0.92
C CYS A 80 5.08 -2.26 1.70
N GLN A 81 3.80 -2.01 1.46
CA GLN A 81 3.04 -0.94 2.09
C GLN A 81 1.76 -1.49 2.69
N GLY A 82 1.62 -1.38 4.00
CA GLY A 82 0.35 -1.70 4.66
C GLY A 82 -0.60 -0.51 4.63
N VAL A 83 -1.90 -0.78 4.51
CA VAL A 83 -2.93 0.24 4.71
C VAL A 83 -3.06 0.48 6.22
N GLY A 84 -2.59 1.63 6.67
CA GLY A 84 -2.57 2.05 8.08
C GLY A 84 -3.53 3.20 8.33
N GLY A 85 -3.05 4.26 9.01
CA GLY A 85 -3.76 5.53 9.11
C GLY A 85 -5.18 5.37 9.66
N ALA A 86 -6.18 5.79 8.85
CA ALA A 86 -7.60 5.66 9.18
C ALA A 86 -8.13 4.22 9.18
N TYR A 87 -7.41 3.26 8.59
CA TYR A 87 -7.76 1.84 8.64
C TYR A 87 -7.31 1.19 9.97
N LYS A 88 -8.20 1.24 10.96
CA LYS A 88 -7.98 0.64 12.29
C LYS A 88 -8.27 -0.86 12.36
N ALA A 89 -8.88 -1.44 11.31
CA ALA A 89 -9.29 -2.84 11.25
C ALA A 89 -10.15 -3.25 12.46
N GLY A 90 -11.09 -2.39 12.86
CA GLY A 90 -12.00 -2.65 13.96
C GLY A 90 -13.02 -3.72 13.58
N LEU A 91 -13.35 -4.62 14.50
CA LEU A 91 -14.27 -5.72 14.19
C LEU A 91 -15.66 -5.23 13.78
N ALA A 92 -16.16 -4.19 14.47
CA ALA A 92 -17.46 -3.58 14.17
C ALA A 92 -17.52 -2.95 12.77
N ASP A 93 -16.40 -2.54 12.18
CA ASP A 93 -16.36 -1.90 10.86
C ASP A 93 -16.88 -2.84 9.74
N ASN A 94 -16.84 -4.16 9.96
CA ASN A 94 -17.34 -5.15 9.01
C ASN A 94 -18.85 -5.06 8.75
N VAL A 95 -19.63 -4.51 9.70
CA VAL A 95 -21.10 -4.39 9.55
C VAL A 95 -21.50 -3.25 8.63
N ALA A 96 -20.57 -2.35 8.30
CA ALA A 96 -20.82 -1.28 7.35
C ALA A 96 -21.24 -1.86 5.98
N PRO A 97 -22.08 -1.15 5.20
CA PRO A 97 -22.53 -1.65 3.89
C PRO A 97 -21.37 -2.04 2.95
N ALA A 98 -20.32 -1.24 2.95
CA ALA A 98 -19.10 -1.48 2.18
C ALA A 98 -18.22 -2.62 2.74
N GLY A 99 -18.50 -3.13 3.95
CA GLY A 99 -17.71 -4.14 4.67
C GLY A 99 -16.50 -3.57 5.40
N THR A 100 -16.36 -2.25 5.44
CA THR A 100 -15.31 -1.49 6.15
C THR A 100 -15.72 -0.01 6.18
N THR A 101 -14.92 0.86 6.81
CA THR A 101 -15.18 2.30 6.91
C THR A 101 -14.78 3.08 5.66
N ALA A 102 -15.41 4.22 5.42
CA ALA A 102 -15.00 5.14 4.35
C ALA A 102 -13.55 5.63 4.53
N GLY A 103 -13.11 5.85 5.76
CA GLY A 103 -11.73 6.24 6.07
C GLY A 103 -10.71 5.16 5.68
N ALA A 104 -11.03 3.88 5.89
CA ALA A 104 -10.17 2.78 5.46
C ALA A 104 -10.02 2.71 3.93
N ILE A 105 -11.13 2.93 3.21
CA ILE A 105 -11.15 2.99 1.74
C ILE A 105 -10.29 4.16 1.26
N ALA A 106 -10.47 5.34 1.84
CA ALA A 106 -9.70 6.54 1.49
C ALA A 106 -8.20 6.37 1.74
N GLU A 107 -7.80 5.75 2.86
CA GLU A 107 -6.38 5.48 3.13
C GLU A 107 -5.79 4.49 2.13
N ALA A 108 -6.53 3.45 1.74
CA ALA A 108 -6.07 2.51 0.72
C ALA A 108 -5.91 3.20 -0.65
N THR A 109 -6.91 3.99 -1.08
CA THR A 109 -6.83 4.80 -2.30
C THR A 109 -5.61 5.72 -2.27
N LYS A 110 -5.35 6.39 -1.14
CA LYS A 110 -4.16 7.22 -0.95
C LYS A 110 -2.86 6.42 -1.13
N MET A 111 -2.76 5.19 -0.62
CA MET A 111 -1.57 4.36 -0.83
C MET A 111 -1.34 4.02 -2.31
N PHE A 112 -2.40 3.75 -3.09
CA PHE A 112 -2.28 3.56 -4.54
C PHE A 112 -1.80 4.84 -5.24
N THR A 113 -2.39 5.99 -4.89
CA THR A 113 -1.99 7.29 -5.45
C THR A 113 -0.53 7.63 -5.11
N GLU A 114 -0.12 7.46 -3.85
CA GLU A 114 1.27 7.71 -3.43
C GLU A 114 2.27 6.81 -4.15
N ALA A 115 1.97 5.51 -4.28
CA ALA A 115 2.86 4.57 -4.97
C ALA A 115 3.06 4.99 -6.43
N HIS A 116 1.99 5.40 -7.11
CA HIS A 116 2.05 5.83 -8.50
C HIS A 116 2.77 7.17 -8.67
N GLN A 117 2.50 8.15 -7.81
CA GLN A 117 3.12 9.47 -7.90
C GLN A 117 4.61 9.45 -7.56
N LYS A 118 5.00 8.73 -6.49
CA LYS A 118 6.40 8.66 -6.07
C LYS A 118 7.23 7.76 -6.97
N CYS A 119 6.63 6.68 -7.48
CA CYS A 119 7.32 5.65 -8.24
C CYS A 119 6.52 5.27 -9.50
N PRO A 120 6.44 6.15 -10.51
CA PRO A 120 5.58 5.95 -11.67
C PRO A 120 5.92 4.68 -12.49
N GLN A 121 7.15 4.19 -12.38
CA GLN A 121 7.61 2.96 -13.02
C GLN A 121 7.39 1.69 -12.17
N THR A 122 6.96 1.82 -10.90
CA THR A 122 6.70 0.64 -10.06
C THR A 122 5.52 -0.15 -10.62
N LYS A 123 5.64 -1.47 -10.58
CA LYS A 123 4.52 -2.37 -10.84
C LYS A 123 3.72 -2.54 -9.56
N ILE A 124 2.43 -2.19 -9.59
CA ILE A 124 1.59 -2.25 -8.39
C ILE A 124 0.82 -3.57 -8.39
N VAL A 125 0.93 -4.30 -7.29
CA VAL A 125 0.06 -5.43 -6.93
C VAL A 125 -0.57 -5.17 -5.58
N ALA A 126 -1.73 -5.77 -5.32
CA ALA A 126 -2.44 -5.57 -4.07
C ALA A 126 -2.91 -6.87 -3.44
N GLY A 127 -3.19 -6.81 -2.13
CA GLY A 127 -3.78 -7.91 -1.42
C GLY A 127 -4.61 -7.48 -0.21
N GLY A 128 -5.55 -8.33 0.17
CA GLY A 128 -6.34 -8.12 1.38
C GLY A 128 -6.70 -9.44 2.05
N TYR A 129 -6.88 -9.42 3.36
CA TYR A 129 -7.38 -10.55 4.13
C TYR A 129 -8.59 -10.13 4.97
N SER A 130 -9.66 -10.94 4.98
CA SER A 130 -10.89 -10.69 5.75
C SER A 130 -11.46 -9.29 5.46
N GLN A 131 -11.66 -8.43 6.46
CA GLN A 131 -12.07 -7.02 6.25
C GLN A 131 -11.21 -6.28 5.22
N GLY A 132 -9.90 -6.53 5.19
CA GLY A 132 -8.98 -5.91 4.25
C GLY A 132 -9.30 -6.21 2.79
N THR A 133 -10.01 -7.31 2.50
CA THR A 133 -10.53 -7.58 1.14
C THR A 133 -11.62 -6.60 0.73
N ALA A 134 -12.49 -6.19 1.66
CA ALA A 134 -13.48 -5.16 1.42
C ALA A 134 -12.83 -3.79 1.21
N VAL A 135 -11.76 -3.49 1.96
CA VAL A 135 -10.94 -2.29 1.73
C VAL A 135 -10.39 -2.27 0.30
N MET A 136 -9.73 -3.35 -0.12
CA MET A 136 -9.14 -3.43 -1.47
C MET A 136 -10.18 -3.41 -2.58
N MET A 137 -11.28 -4.15 -2.44
CA MET A 137 -12.36 -4.13 -3.43
C MET A 137 -12.89 -2.71 -3.62
N ASN A 138 -13.21 -1.99 -2.53
CA ASN A 138 -13.75 -0.64 -2.62
C ASN A 138 -12.75 0.37 -3.17
N ALA A 139 -11.48 0.27 -2.77
CA ALA A 139 -10.44 1.17 -3.26
C ALA A 139 -10.20 0.96 -4.76
N VAL A 140 -9.91 -0.27 -5.18
CA VAL A 140 -9.56 -0.61 -6.57
C VAL A 140 -10.71 -0.34 -7.54
N SER A 141 -11.96 -0.62 -7.15
CA SER A 141 -13.15 -0.37 -7.99
C SER A 141 -13.43 1.11 -8.28
N LYS A 142 -12.81 2.02 -7.52
CA LYS A 142 -13.02 3.47 -7.59
C LYS A 142 -11.76 4.25 -7.97
N LEU A 143 -10.66 3.57 -8.27
CA LEU A 143 -9.45 4.23 -8.78
C LEU A 143 -9.75 4.88 -10.13
N PRO A 144 -9.13 6.04 -10.45
CA PRO A 144 -9.14 6.57 -11.80
C PRO A 144 -8.64 5.52 -12.81
N PRO A 145 -9.20 5.43 -14.03
CA PRO A 145 -8.86 4.37 -14.99
C PRO A 145 -7.36 4.22 -15.26
N GLU A 146 -6.63 5.35 -15.33
CA GLU A 146 -5.17 5.36 -15.49
C GLU A 146 -4.48 4.60 -14.36
N LEU A 147 -4.76 4.97 -13.11
CA LEU A 147 -4.15 4.33 -11.94
C LEU A 147 -4.62 2.88 -11.77
N GLN A 148 -5.90 2.61 -12.06
CA GLN A 148 -6.44 1.26 -12.01
C GLN A 148 -5.72 0.32 -12.99
N SER A 149 -5.35 0.83 -14.18
CA SER A 149 -4.60 0.06 -15.18
C SER A 149 -3.20 -0.35 -14.71
N LYS A 150 -2.60 0.42 -13.80
CA LYS A 150 -1.28 0.13 -13.19
C LYS A 150 -1.35 -0.93 -12.10
N VAL A 151 -2.53 -1.22 -11.56
CA VAL A 151 -2.74 -2.35 -10.62
C VAL A 151 -2.80 -3.64 -11.44
N LEU A 152 -1.72 -4.42 -11.40
CA LEU A 152 -1.54 -5.60 -12.24
C LEU A 152 -2.38 -6.79 -11.78
N ALA A 153 -2.51 -6.97 -10.47
CA ALA A 153 -3.24 -8.08 -9.87
C ALA A 153 -3.62 -7.80 -8.42
N VAL A 154 -4.71 -8.41 -7.96
CA VAL A 154 -5.23 -8.32 -6.59
C VAL A 154 -5.51 -9.72 -6.04
N THR A 155 -5.04 -10.00 -4.82
CA THR A 155 -5.28 -11.27 -4.10
C THR A 155 -6.17 -11.05 -2.89
N LEU A 156 -7.25 -11.82 -2.74
CA LEU A 156 -8.25 -11.63 -1.69
C LEU A 156 -8.45 -12.92 -0.90
N PHE A 157 -7.98 -12.96 0.35
CA PHE A 157 -8.13 -14.10 1.26
C PHE A 157 -9.35 -13.90 2.16
N GLY A 158 -10.23 -14.90 2.26
CA GLY A 158 -11.43 -14.79 3.11
C GLY A 158 -12.30 -13.60 2.71
N TYR A 159 -12.60 -13.51 1.40
CA TYR A 159 -13.20 -12.32 0.80
C TYR A 159 -14.64 -12.12 1.30
N THR A 160 -14.84 -11.16 2.20
CA THR A 160 -16.11 -10.94 2.91
C THR A 160 -17.23 -10.42 2.02
N LYS A 161 -16.89 -9.92 0.82
CA LYS A 161 -17.85 -9.50 -0.21
C LYS A 161 -17.90 -10.46 -1.41
N ASN A 162 -17.31 -11.65 -1.30
CA ASN A 162 -17.23 -12.61 -2.39
C ASN A 162 -18.60 -13.02 -2.93
N GLY A 163 -19.55 -13.37 -2.06
CA GLY A 163 -20.92 -13.74 -2.47
C GLY A 163 -21.64 -12.59 -3.19
N GLN A 164 -21.50 -11.37 -2.68
CA GLN A 164 -22.10 -10.16 -3.25
C GLN A 164 -21.49 -9.79 -4.60
N GLN A 165 -20.18 -9.97 -4.75
CA GLN A 165 -19.43 -9.57 -5.96
C GLN A 165 -19.16 -10.72 -6.93
N LYS A 166 -19.68 -11.91 -6.65
CA LYS A 166 -19.50 -13.11 -7.48
C LYS A 166 -18.01 -13.38 -7.79
N GLY A 167 -17.16 -13.23 -6.77
CA GLY A 167 -15.70 -13.44 -6.88
C GLY A 167 -14.93 -12.32 -7.58
N GLY A 168 -15.56 -11.21 -7.95
CA GLY A 168 -14.90 -10.09 -8.62
C GLY A 168 -14.63 -8.86 -7.74
N ILE A 169 -13.99 -7.88 -8.36
CA ILE A 169 -13.97 -6.48 -7.92
C ILE A 169 -14.74 -5.67 -8.98
N PRO A 170 -15.73 -4.84 -8.61
CA PRO A 170 -16.44 -4.01 -9.58
C PRO A 170 -15.49 -3.13 -10.40
N ASN A 171 -15.80 -2.95 -11.70
CA ASN A 171 -15.01 -2.13 -12.62
C ASN A 171 -13.53 -2.52 -12.74
N TYR A 172 -13.15 -3.76 -12.38
CA TYR A 172 -11.79 -4.25 -12.49
C TYR A 172 -11.76 -5.61 -13.20
N PRO A 173 -10.79 -5.89 -14.09
CA PRO A 173 -10.79 -7.12 -14.86
C PRO A 173 -10.73 -8.37 -13.96
N LYS A 174 -11.65 -9.32 -14.18
CA LYS A 174 -11.81 -10.48 -13.30
C LYS A 174 -10.58 -11.38 -13.29
N GLU A 175 -9.91 -11.51 -14.42
CA GLU A 175 -8.68 -12.28 -14.60
C GLU A 175 -7.49 -11.72 -13.80
N LYS A 176 -7.56 -10.45 -13.36
CA LYS A 176 -6.57 -9.83 -12.47
C LYS A 176 -6.90 -10.01 -10.99
N VAL A 177 -7.97 -10.74 -10.65
CA VAL A 177 -8.38 -11.01 -9.27
C VAL A 177 -8.25 -12.48 -8.96
N ALA A 178 -7.51 -12.82 -7.90
CA ALA A 178 -7.49 -14.16 -7.33
C ALA A 178 -8.15 -14.15 -5.95
N VAL A 179 -9.25 -14.88 -5.83
CA VAL A 179 -9.97 -15.06 -4.55
C VAL A 179 -9.59 -16.40 -3.94
N TYR A 180 -9.18 -16.37 -2.68
CA TYR A 180 -8.90 -17.55 -1.86
C TYR A 180 -9.97 -17.67 -0.80
N CYS A 181 -10.85 -18.66 -0.97
CA CYS A 181 -11.94 -18.97 -0.06
C CYS A 181 -11.86 -20.45 0.32
N SER A 182 -11.55 -20.73 1.59
CA SER A 182 -11.61 -22.09 2.11
C SER A 182 -13.06 -22.57 2.10
N LYS A 183 -13.29 -23.86 1.81
CA LYS A 183 -14.64 -24.44 1.78
C LYS A 183 -15.36 -24.30 3.12
N SER A 184 -14.60 -24.30 4.22
CA SER A 184 -15.13 -24.15 5.57
C SER A 184 -15.16 -22.71 6.04
N ASP A 185 -14.76 -21.71 5.23
CA ASP A 185 -14.84 -20.30 5.58
C ASP A 185 -16.27 -19.75 5.35
N GLY A 186 -16.97 -19.50 6.45
CA GLY A 186 -18.34 -18.99 6.46
C GLY A 186 -18.48 -17.54 5.98
N VAL A 187 -17.39 -16.77 5.89
CA VAL A 187 -17.50 -15.36 5.45
C VAL A 187 -17.60 -15.22 3.93
N CYS A 188 -17.04 -16.17 3.19
CA CYS A 188 -16.97 -16.13 1.73
C CYS A 188 -18.33 -16.23 1.03
N ALA A 189 -19.37 -16.66 1.73
CA ALA A 189 -20.75 -16.61 1.26
C ALA A 189 -21.39 -15.20 1.40
N GLY A 190 -20.60 -14.19 1.77
CA GLY A 190 -21.08 -12.81 1.96
C GLY A 190 -21.72 -12.56 3.32
N LYS A 191 -21.54 -13.49 4.27
CA LYS A 191 -22.01 -13.39 5.65
C LYS A 191 -20.84 -13.00 6.55
N LEU A 192 -21.10 -12.56 7.77
CA LEU A 192 -20.05 -12.35 8.78
C LEU A 192 -19.93 -13.55 9.72
N ASN A 193 -20.07 -14.76 9.18
CA ASN A 193 -19.94 -16.00 9.95
C ASN A 193 -18.49 -16.46 9.95
N VAL A 194 -17.74 -16.08 10.98
CA VAL A 194 -16.32 -16.43 11.11
C VAL A 194 -16.18 -17.85 11.65
N THR A 195 -15.61 -18.73 10.84
CA THR A 195 -15.42 -20.16 11.14
C THR A 195 -13.93 -20.53 11.11
N GLY A 196 -13.57 -21.75 11.50
CA GLY A 196 -12.17 -22.20 11.51
C GLY A 196 -11.46 -22.07 10.15
N GLY A 197 -12.18 -22.28 9.05
CA GLY A 197 -11.64 -22.08 7.69
C GLY A 197 -11.19 -20.66 7.39
N HIS A 198 -11.74 -19.66 8.10
CA HIS A 198 -11.35 -18.27 7.93
C HIS A 198 -9.90 -18.00 8.37
N PHE A 199 -9.32 -18.88 9.20
CA PHE A 199 -7.97 -18.75 9.74
C PHE A 199 -6.94 -19.70 9.06
N SER A 200 -7.36 -20.47 8.03
CA SER A 200 -6.51 -21.51 7.44
C SER A 200 -5.55 -21.01 6.35
N TYR A 201 -5.68 -19.78 5.86
CA TYR A 201 -4.99 -19.29 4.65
C TYR A 201 -3.47 -19.34 4.66
N MET A 202 -2.86 -19.34 5.85
CA MET A 202 -1.42 -19.53 6.01
C MET A 202 -0.97 -20.98 5.79
N GLY A 203 -1.84 -21.96 6.07
CA GLY A 203 -1.51 -23.39 6.06
C GLY A 203 -2.19 -24.20 4.96
N ASP A 204 -3.21 -23.66 4.29
CA ASP A 204 -3.99 -24.39 3.26
C ASP A 204 -3.42 -24.26 1.83
N GLY A 205 -2.24 -23.66 1.69
CA GLY A 205 -1.58 -23.43 0.40
C GLY A 205 -2.06 -22.21 -0.37
N SER A 206 -2.98 -21.40 0.18
CA SER A 206 -3.42 -20.14 -0.45
C SER A 206 -2.28 -19.14 -0.60
N GLY A 207 -1.42 -19.00 0.42
CA GLY A 207 -0.26 -18.10 0.38
C GLY A 207 0.66 -18.33 -0.84
N PRO A 208 1.23 -19.54 -1.02
CA PRO A 208 2.05 -19.86 -2.18
C PRO A 208 1.35 -19.63 -3.53
N LYS A 209 0.06 -19.98 -3.66
CA LYS A 209 -0.73 -19.75 -4.88
C LYS A 209 -0.88 -18.27 -5.18
N ALA A 210 -1.13 -17.44 -4.16
CA ALA A 210 -1.23 -16.00 -4.30
C ALA A 210 0.08 -15.36 -4.75
N ILE A 211 1.20 -15.77 -4.13
CA ILE A 211 2.53 -15.29 -4.52
C ILE A 211 2.82 -15.65 -5.98
N ALA A 212 2.47 -16.86 -6.42
CA ALA A 212 2.64 -17.29 -7.81
C ALA A 212 1.80 -16.44 -8.78
N PHE A 213 0.51 -16.25 -8.49
CA PHE A 213 -0.41 -15.43 -9.29
C PHE A 213 0.09 -13.98 -9.45
N LEU A 214 0.50 -13.35 -8.34
CA LEU A 214 1.06 -12.00 -8.38
C LEU A 214 2.38 -11.95 -9.17
N THR A 215 3.25 -12.93 -8.98
CA THR A 215 4.53 -13.03 -9.70
C THR A 215 4.29 -13.12 -11.21
N GLU A 216 3.34 -13.94 -11.64
CA GLU A 216 2.97 -14.10 -13.05
C GLU A 216 2.46 -12.79 -13.66
N ALA A 217 1.61 -12.05 -12.96
CA ALA A 217 1.13 -10.74 -13.42
C ALA A 217 2.29 -9.74 -13.58
N ILE A 218 3.23 -9.72 -12.63
CA ILE A 218 4.42 -8.84 -12.65
C ILE A 218 5.35 -9.18 -13.81
N THR A 219 5.59 -10.47 -14.07
CA THR A 219 6.49 -10.92 -15.14
C THR A 219 5.88 -10.73 -16.53
N LYS A 220 4.59 -11.02 -16.72
CA LYS A 220 3.88 -10.75 -17.98
C LYS A 220 3.90 -9.26 -18.34
N SER A 221 3.70 -8.39 -17.36
CA SER A 221 3.83 -6.94 -17.56
C SER A 221 5.26 -6.52 -17.95
N ALA A 222 6.30 -7.29 -17.61
CA ALA A 222 7.67 -7.02 -18.05
C ALA A 222 7.89 -7.39 -19.50
N ALA A 223 7.34 -8.53 -19.92
CA ALA A 223 7.47 -9.03 -21.29
C ALA A 223 6.71 -8.18 -22.31
N GLY A 224 5.60 -7.55 -21.92
CA GLY A 224 4.82 -6.64 -22.78
C GLY A 224 5.34 -5.20 -22.86
N GLY A 225 6.39 -4.84 -22.13
CA GLY A 225 6.94 -3.48 -22.05
C GLY A 225 8.17 -3.22 -22.92
N GLY A 226 8.40 -4.05 -23.95
CA GLY A 226 9.58 -4.00 -24.81
C GLY A 226 9.60 -2.90 -25.88
N GLU A 227 8.69 -1.92 -25.85
CA GLU A 227 8.68 -0.82 -26.83
C GLU A 227 8.53 0.53 -26.11
N SER A 228 9.51 1.41 -26.35
CA SER A 228 9.60 2.82 -25.94
C SER A 228 10.03 3.12 -24.50
N ALA A 229 11.31 2.86 -24.21
CA ALA A 229 12.10 3.81 -23.44
C ALA A 229 12.89 4.67 -24.44
N ALA A 230 12.31 5.79 -24.87
CA ALA A 230 13.13 6.87 -25.43
C ALA A 230 14.06 7.37 -24.31
N PRO A 231 15.37 7.57 -24.59
CA PRO A 231 16.30 8.04 -23.58
C PRO A 231 15.89 9.43 -23.10
N ALA A 232 15.92 9.62 -21.79
CA ALA A 232 15.83 10.93 -21.15
C ALA A 232 16.97 11.81 -21.73
N ALA A 233 16.59 12.82 -22.49
CA ALA A 233 17.51 13.87 -22.89
C ALA A 233 18.00 14.59 -21.64
N ALA A 234 19.31 14.68 -21.52
CA ALA A 234 20.02 15.37 -20.47
C ALA A 234 19.55 16.83 -20.36
N ALA A 235 19.44 17.31 -19.12
CA ALA A 235 19.36 18.72 -18.83
C ALA A 235 20.67 19.39 -19.28
N GLU A 236 20.59 20.29 -20.26
CA GLU A 236 21.56 21.37 -20.44
C GLU A 236 20.95 22.64 -19.83
N GLU A 237 21.66 23.22 -18.86
CA GLU A 237 21.47 24.62 -18.49
C GLU A 237 22.12 25.53 -19.52
N PRO A 238 21.52 26.68 -19.84
CA PRO A 238 22.29 27.83 -20.28
C PRO A 238 22.31 28.95 -19.24
N SER A 239 23.54 29.43 -19.06
CA SER A 239 23.97 30.61 -18.30
C SER A 239 23.29 31.91 -18.75
N ALA A 240 23.24 32.85 -17.82
CA ALA A 240 22.61 34.16 -17.89
C ALA A 240 23.29 35.16 -18.86
N GLU A 241 22.48 36.04 -19.46
CA GLU A 241 22.75 37.49 -19.56
C GLU A 241 21.45 38.29 -19.81
N ALA A 242 21.32 39.44 -19.13
CA ALA A 242 20.22 40.44 -19.23
C ALA A 242 20.60 41.53 -20.28
N PRO A 243 19.81 42.61 -20.58
CA PRO A 243 18.59 43.18 -19.95
C PRO A 243 17.48 43.60 -20.96
N ALA A 244 16.29 44.09 -20.59
CA ALA A 244 15.98 45.51 -20.33
C ALA A 244 14.54 45.73 -19.82
N GLU A 245 14.39 46.86 -19.15
CA GLU A 245 13.31 47.43 -18.34
C GLU A 245 12.01 47.78 -19.10
N ALA A 246 10.83 47.52 -18.51
CA ALA A 246 9.58 48.23 -18.83
C ALA A 246 8.55 48.19 -17.67
N ALA A 247 8.33 49.38 -17.11
CA ALA A 247 7.23 49.92 -16.29
C ALA A 247 6.08 49.04 -15.76
N SER A 248 5.87 49.13 -14.44
CA SER A 248 4.68 48.63 -13.71
C SER A 248 3.48 49.59 -13.76
N PRO A 249 2.23 49.09 -13.85
CA PRO A 249 1.04 49.85 -13.45
C PRO A 249 0.59 49.52 -12.01
N LYS A 250 0.17 50.57 -11.29
CA LYS A 250 -0.31 50.60 -9.90
C LYS A 250 -1.59 49.75 -9.66
N PRO A 251 -1.78 49.22 -8.43
CA PRO A 251 -3.01 48.52 -8.04
C PRO A 251 -4.16 49.48 -7.70
N ALA A 252 -5.39 49.07 -8.04
CA ALA A 252 -6.63 49.76 -7.68
C ALA A 252 -7.11 49.35 -6.26
N PRO A 253 -7.79 50.25 -5.51
CA PRO A 253 -8.09 50.06 -4.10
C PRO A 253 -9.35 49.19 -3.85
N ALA A 254 -9.26 48.37 -2.78
CA ALA A 254 -10.34 47.55 -2.26
C ALA A 254 -11.41 48.37 -1.52
N LYS A 255 -12.69 48.11 -1.78
CA LYS A 255 -13.82 48.67 -1.03
C LYS A 255 -14.27 47.70 0.06
N SER A 256 -14.22 48.19 1.30
CA SER A 256 -14.83 47.62 2.50
C SER A 256 -16.36 47.73 2.44
N ALA A 257 -17.07 46.67 2.85
CA ALA A 257 -18.51 46.70 3.10
C ALA A 257 -18.80 46.20 4.53
N ALA A 258 -19.58 47.00 5.25
CA ALA A 258 -19.90 46.90 6.67
C ALA A 258 -20.89 45.76 7.03
N PRO A 259 -20.95 45.32 8.30
CA PRO A 259 -21.84 44.25 8.75
C PRO A 259 -23.28 44.74 8.98
N LYS A 260 -24.27 43.93 8.59
CA LYS A 260 -25.69 44.18 8.88
C LYS A 260 -26.11 43.49 10.18
N GLY A 261 -26.89 44.23 10.97
CA GLY A 261 -27.15 44.02 12.38
C GLY A 261 -28.00 42.80 12.76
N PHE A 262 -27.71 42.35 13.98
CA PHE A 262 -28.46 41.41 14.80
C PHE A 262 -29.72 42.09 15.36
N ARG A 263 -30.89 41.45 15.24
CA ARG A 263 -32.14 41.83 15.92
C ARG A 263 -32.57 40.69 16.85
N PRO A 264 -32.72 40.90 18.17
CA PRO A 264 -33.26 39.90 19.07
C PRO A 264 -34.80 39.87 19.00
N LYS A 265 -35.39 38.68 19.08
CA LYS A 265 -36.84 38.47 19.15
C LYS A 265 -37.24 38.41 20.63
N ALA A 266 -38.07 39.36 21.05
CA ALA A 266 -38.60 39.47 22.40
C ALA A 266 -39.67 38.38 22.69
N SER A 267 -39.66 37.94 23.94
CA SER A 267 -40.66 37.13 24.62
C SER A 267 -42.05 37.77 24.62
N LYS A 268 -43.09 36.98 24.43
CA LYS A 268 -44.45 37.26 24.92
C LYS A 268 -44.87 36.14 25.86
N GLY A 269 -45.13 36.49 27.10
CA GLY A 269 -45.93 35.72 28.06
C GLY A 269 -47.22 36.48 28.39
N ASP A 270 -48.25 35.68 28.66
CA ASP A 270 -49.44 35.91 29.48
C ASP A 270 -50.65 36.68 28.93
N ALA A 271 -51.69 35.92 28.58
CA ALA A 271 -53.00 35.91 29.25
C ALA A 271 -53.63 34.51 29.11
#